data_AF-A0A4Q4UBV4-F1
#
_entry.id   AF-A0A4Q4UBV4-F1
#
_cell.length_a   1.000
_cell.length_b   1.000
_cell.length_c   1.000
_cell.angle_alpha   90.00
_cell.angle_beta   90.00
_cell.angle_gamma   90.00
#
_symmetry.space_group_name_H-M   'P 1'
#
loop_
_entity.id
_entity.type
_entity.pdbx_description
1 polymer ?
#
loop_
_entity_poly.entity_id
_entity_poly.type
_entity_poly.pdbx_seq_one_letter_code
_entity_poly.pdbx_strand_id
1 'polypeptide(L)'
;MATQWATLFTFVVGPEAKEFIVHSGAVPHLSPYFDALIDGPMKEAGGRRVVWDDIDEETFITCSHFAYAGHYATPDQPTSPLEPEEVGEARSSYVRRSETFDHSRGRSKRSVLEWE
;
A
#
# COMPACT_ATOMS: atom_id res chain seq x y z
N MET A 1 16.84 23.42 -3.10
CA MET A 1 16.38 22.03 -2.96
C MET A 1 15.26 22.02 -1.95
N ALA A 2 14.01 21.99 -2.39
CA ALA A 2 12.88 21.89 -1.47
C ALA A 2 12.96 20.52 -0.80
N THR A 3 13.11 20.50 0.51
CA THR A 3 13.11 19.27 1.29
C THR A 3 11.72 18.64 1.22
N GLN A 4 11.58 17.53 0.49
CA GLN A 4 10.32 16.76 0.36
C GLN A 4 9.71 16.33 1.71
N TRP A 5 10.46 16.40 2.81
CA TRP A 5 9.92 16.18 4.16
C TRP A 5 8.99 17.32 4.63
N ALA A 6 9.17 18.54 4.11
CA ALA A 6 8.39 19.72 4.52
C ALA A 6 7.13 19.95 3.67
N THR A 7 7.01 19.29 2.52
CA THR A 7 5.82 19.39 1.66
C THR A 7 4.71 18.49 2.19
N LEU A 8 3.48 18.99 2.13
CA LEU A 8 2.29 18.28 2.59
C LEU A 8 1.49 17.78 1.38
N PHE A 9 0.87 16.61 1.56
CA PHE A 9 -0.01 15.98 0.59
C PHE A 9 -1.31 15.58 1.28
N THR A 10 -2.45 15.86 0.64
CA THR A 10 -3.78 15.60 1.21
C THR A 10 -4.38 14.32 0.65
N PHE A 11 -4.73 13.40 1.54
CA PHE A 11 -5.48 12.19 1.24
C PHE A 11 -6.91 12.35 1.69
N VAL A 12 -7.86 12.17 0.79
CA VAL A 12 -9.30 12.17 1.09
C VAL A 12 -9.74 10.71 1.09
N VAL A 13 -10.10 10.17 2.25
CA VAL A 13 -10.25 8.73 2.46
C VAL A 13 -11.65 8.37 2.92
N GLY A 14 -12.15 7.26 2.41
CA GLY A 14 -13.39 6.63 2.82
C GLY A 14 -14.64 7.29 2.25
N PRO A 15 -15.82 6.68 2.50
CA PRO A 15 -17.10 7.18 2.02
C PRO A 15 -17.49 8.53 2.61
N GLU A 16 -16.96 8.87 3.80
CA GLU A 16 -17.15 10.16 4.45
C GLU A 16 -16.19 11.25 3.94
N ALA A 17 -15.30 10.91 2.99
CA ALA A 17 -14.34 11.81 2.37
C ALA A 17 -13.49 12.57 3.40
N LYS A 18 -12.95 11.85 4.39
CA LYS A 18 -12.17 12.45 5.46
C LYS A 18 -10.78 12.85 4.98
N GLU A 19 -10.37 14.07 5.32
CA GLU A 19 -9.08 14.60 4.89
C GLU A 19 -7.97 14.29 5.90
N PHE A 20 -6.87 13.71 5.40
CA PHE A 20 -5.65 13.45 6.12
C PHE A 20 -4.48 14.16 5.43
N ILE A 21 -3.61 14.79 6.21
CA ILE A 21 -2.47 15.55 5.70
C ILE A 21 -1.19 14.82 6.09
N VAL A 22 -0.38 14.45 5.11
CA VAL A 22 0.84 13.63 5.30
C VAL A 22 2.04 14.32 4.65
N HIS A 23 3.22 14.16 5.21
CA HIS A 23 4.48 14.61 4.61
C HIS A 23 4.76 13.85 3.32
N SER A 24 4.96 14.56 2.22
CA SER A 24 5.16 13.96 0.89
C SER A 24 6.34 12.99 0.86
N GLY A 25 7.40 13.25 1.64
CA GLY A 25 8.55 12.35 1.73
C GLY A 25 8.33 11.05 2.53
N ALA A 26 7.21 10.92 3.25
CA ALA A 26 6.98 9.79 4.16
C ALA A 26 6.47 8.53 3.44
N VAL A 27 5.78 8.66 2.32
CA VAL A 27 5.09 7.53 1.65
C VAL A 27 5.76 6.97 0.37
N PRO A 28 6.60 7.70 -0.41
CA PRO A 28 7.14 7.21 -1.69
C PRO A 28 7.92 5.91 -1.59
N HIS A 29 8.61 5.69 -0.46
CA HIS A 29 9.43 4.50 -0.26
C HIS A 29 8.60 3.24 0.04
N LEU A 30 7.31 3.37 0.35
CA LEU A 30 6.44 2.23 0.63
C LEU A 30 6.16 1.40 -0.62
N SER A 31 5.97 2.04 -1.77
CA SER A 31 5.78 1.34 -3.03
C SER A 31 6.01 2.27 -4.24
N PRO A 32 6.31 1.71 -5.42
CA PRO A 32 6.40 2.50 -6.66
C PRO A 32 5.12 3.27 -7.01
N TYR A 33 3.97 2.79 -6.55
CA TYR A 33 2.70 3.49 -6.72
C TYR A 33 2.68 4.81 -5.94
N PHE A 34 3.15 4.81 -4.68
CA PHE A 34 3.22 6.04 -3.89
C PHE A 34 4.22 7.04 -4.44
N ASP A 35 5.35 6.58 -4.96
CA ASP A 35 6.32 7.45 -5.64
C ASP A 35 5.66 8.16 -6.86
N ALA A 36 4.95 7.40 -7.69
CA ALA A 36 4.21 7.95 -8.83
C ALA A 36 3.06 8.87 -8.43
N LEU A 37 2.38 8.58 -7.30
CA LEU A 37 1.27 9.36 -6.78
C LEU A 37 1.72 10.72 -6.25
N ILE A 38 2.86 10.75 -5.57
CA ILE A 38 3.38 11.96 -4.94
C ILE A 38 4.11 12.84 -5.95
N ASP A 39 5.13 12.30 -6.63
CA ASP A 39 6.04 13.09 -7.49
C ASP A 39 6.07 12.61 -8.94
N GLY A 40 5.23 11.64 -9.30
CA GLY A 40 5.12 11.14 -10.67
C GLY A 40 4.20 11.96 -11.57
N PRO A 41 3.88 11.41 -12.76
CA PRO A 41 3.08 12.10 -13.78
C PRO A 41 1.57 12.06 -13.52
N MET A 42 1.13 11.58 -12.36
CA MET A 42 -0.27 11.46 -12.00
C MET A 42 -0.91 12.85 -11.79
N LYS A 43 -2.20 12.98 -12.09
CA LYS A 43 -2.92 14.26 -11.94
C LYS A 43 -2.92 14.72 -10.47
N GLU A 44 -2.98 13.76 -9.58
CA GLU A 44 -2.95 13.88 -8.12
C GLU A 44 -1.65 14.51 -7.62
N ALA A 45 -0.51 14.18 -8.25
CA ALA A 45 0.80 14.74 -7.92
C ALA A 45 0.83 16.27 -8.13
N GLY A 46 0.23 16.74 -9.24
CA GLY A 46 0.11 18.17 -9.53
C GLY A 46 -0.85 18.90 -8.60
N GLY A 47 -1.92 18.24 -8.17
CA GLY A 47 -2.90 18.79 -7.22
C GLY A 47 -2.52 18.66 -5.74
N ARG A 48 -1.47 17.88 -5.43
CA ARG A 48 -1.08 17.44 -4.08
C ARG A 48 -2.26 16.91 -3.25
N ARG A 49 -3.20 16.26 -3.94
CA ARG A 49 -4.43 15.73 -3.38
C ARG A 49 -4.86 14.46 -4.12
N VAL A 50 -5.21 13.42 -3.36
CA VAL A 50 -5.81 12.19 -3.87
C VAL A 50 -7.12 11.90 -3.15
N VAL A 51 -8.03 11.24 -3.86
CA VAL A 51 -9.29 10.75 -3.29
C VAL A 51 -9.31 9.22 -3.40
N TRP A 52 -9.54 8.55 -2.27
CA TRP A 52 -9.69 7.10 -2.14
C TRP A 52 -11.02 6.81 -1.45
N ASP A 53 -12.06 6.56 -2.23
CA ASP A 53 -13.38 6.18 -1.71
C ASP A 53 -13.45 4.70 -1.27
N ASP A 54 -12.54 3.87 -1.79
CA ASP A 54 -12.46 2.43 -1.57
C ASP A 54 -11.63 2.02 -0.34
N ILE A 55 -10.90 2.97 0.25
CA ILE A 55 -10.03 2.73 1.41
C ILE A 55 -10.70 3.23 2.68
N ASP A 56 -10.74 2.37 3.70
CA ASP A 56 -11.22 2.73 5.02
C ASP A 56 -10.20 3.61 5.78
N GLU A 57 -10.72 4.50 6.63
CA GLU A 57 -9.90 5.42 7.44
C GLU A 57 -8.90 4.69 8.33
N GLU A 58 -9.28 3.61 9.01
CA GLU A 58 -8.39 2.87 9.91
C GLU A 58 -7.26 2.21 9.14
N THR A 59 -7.56 1.72 7.94
CA THR A 59 -6.56 1.16 7.02
C THR A 59 -5.55 2.23 6.62
N PHE A 60 -6.04 3.42 6.25
CA PHE A 60 -5.17 4.53 5.89
C PHE A 60 -4.31 5.02 7.07
N ILE A 61 -4.88 5.13 8.27
CA ILE A 61 -4.16 5.53 9.48
C ILE A 61 -3.06 4.53 9.78
N THR A 62 -3.35 3.23 9.66
CA THR A 62 -2.38 2.16 9.90
C THR A 62 -1.24 2.19 8.89
N CYS A 63 -1.54 2.40 7.60
CA CYS A 63 -0.54 2.61 6.56
C CYS A 63 0.31 3.87 6.81
N SER A 64 -0.32 4.96 7.23
CA SER A 64 0.36 6.22 7.53
C SER A 64 1.30 6.08 8.73
N HIS A 65 0.86 5.39 9.78
CA HIS A 65 1.71 5.07 10.92
C HIS A 65 2.94 4.27 10.48
N PHE A 66 2.75 3.27 9.62
CA PHE A 66 3.85 2.48 9.07
C PHE A 66 4.83 3.33 8.25
N ALA A 67 4.35 4.28 7.44
CA ALA A 67 5.20 5.23 6.71
C ALA A 67 6.15 6.03 7.62
N TYR A 68 5.71 6.39 8.83
CA TYR A 68 6.53 7.16 9.77
C TYR A 68 7.37 6.28 10.70
N ALA A 69 6.80 5.20 11.23
CA ALA A 69 7.43 4.37 12.25
C ALA A 69 8.22 3.18 11.68
N GLY A 70 7.87 2.72 10.48
CA GLY A 70 8.43 1.51 9.86
C GLY A 70 7.92 0.20 10.48
N HIS A 71 6.94 0.25 11.38
CA HIS A 71 6.31 -0.93 11.98
C HIS A 71 4.84 -0.68 12.32
N TYR A 72 4.07 -1.77 12.44
CA TYR A 72 2.70 -1.72 12.95
C TYR A 72 2.71 -1.81 14.48
N ALA A 73 1.73 -1.20 15.14
CA ALA A 73 1.47 -1.44 16.54
C ALA A 73 0.69 -2.75 16.66
N THR A 74 1.27 -3.77 17.29
CA THR A 74 0.52 -4.98 17.63
C THR A 74 -0.34 -4.66 18.85
N PRO A 75 -1.67 -4.83 18.81
CA PRO A 75 -2.48 -4.68 20.00
C PRO A 75 -2.03 -5.71 21.03
N ASP A 76 -1.87 -5.29 22.29
CA ASP A 76 -1.55 -6.20 23.39
C ASP A 76 -2.60 -7.33 23.41
N GLN A 77 -2.18 -8.55 23.10
CA GLN A 77 -3.08 -9.69 23.21
C GLN A 77 -3.50 -9.80 24.68
N PRO A 78 -4.81 -9.84 25.00
CA PRO A 78 -5.22 -10.20 26.34
C PRO A 78 -4.64 -11.60 26.58
N THR A 79 -3.72 -11.69 27.55
CA THR A 79 -3.13 -12.95 27.95
C THR A 79 -4.24 -13.76 28.63
N SER A 80 -5.04 -14.47 27.84
CA SER A 80 -5.87 -15.54 28.38
C SER A 80 -4.90 -16.59 28.92
N PRO A 81 -4.98 -16.98 30.21
CA PRO A 81 -4.16 -18.06 30.74
C PRO A 81 -4.27 -19.31 29.87
N LEU A 82 -3.12 -19.83 29.42
CA LEU A 82 -3.00 -21.04 28.63
C LEU A 82 -3.44 -22.23 29.48
N GLU A 83 -4.59 -22.84 29.18
CA GLU A 83 -4.87 -24.22 29.57
C GLU A 83 -4.25 -25.14 28.51
N PRO A 84 -3.39 -26.11 28.89
CA PRO A 84 -2.66 -26.93 27.92
C PRO A 84 -3.51 -28.03 27.27
N GLU A 85 -3.31 -28.15 25.95
CA GLU A 85 -3.39 -29.35 25.10
C GLU A 85 -4.76 -29.97 24.76
N GLU A 86 -5.23 -29.74 23.53
CA GLU A 86 -5.34 -30.86 22.59
C GLU A 86 -4.94 -30.43 21.17
N VAL A 87 -3.97 -31.16 20.61
CA VAL A 87 -3.36 -30.96 19.30
C VAL A 87 -4.32 -31.34 18.17
N GLY A 88 -5.09 -30.37 17.68
CA GLY A 88 -5.85 -30.48 16.44
C GLY A 88 -5.04 -29.97 15.26
N GLU A 89 -4.40 -30.88 14.52
CA GLU A 89 -3.58 -30.62 13.34
C GLU A 89 -4.37 -29.94 12.20
N ALA A 90 -4.45 -28.61 12.22
CA ALA A 90 -4.93 -27.81 11.10
C ALA A 90 -3.77 -27.58 10.13
N ARG A 91 -3.69 -28.44 9.10
CA ARG A 91 -2.78 -28.27 7.96
C ARG A 91 -3.01 -26.90 7.31
N SER A 92 -2.10 -25.97 7.61
CA SER A 92 -2.00 -24.67 6.96
C SER A 92 -1.66 -24.87 5.48
N SER A 93 -2.66 -24.68 4.62
CA SER A 93 -2.51 -24.69 3.16
C SER A 93 -2.02 -23.33 2.66
N TYR A 94 -0.89 -22.84 3.19
CA TYR A 94 -0.25 -21.67 2.59
C TYR A 94 0.61 -22.12 1.41
N VAL A 95 0.01 -22.18 0.22
CA VAL A 95 0.76 -22.26 -1.04
C VAL A 95 1.56 -20.97 -1.16
N ARG A 96 2.85 -21.05 -0.83
CA ARG A 96 3.85 -20.01 -1.10
C ARG A 96 4.07 -19.95 -2.61
N ARG A 97 3.23 -19.20 -3.32
CA ARG A 97 3.45 -18.91 -4.75
C ARG A 97 4.66 -17.96 -4.82
N SER A 98 5.83 -18.53 -5.09
CA SER A 98 7.08 -17.78 -5.26
C SER A 98 7.18 -17.41 -6.74
N GLU A 99 6.68 -16.23 -7.12
CA GLU A 99 6.87 -15.71 -8.48
C GLU A 99 8.19 -14.94 -8.53
N THR A 100 9.20 -15.56 -9.15
CA THR A 100 10.43 -14.88 -9.55
C THR A 100 10.12 -14.06 -10.80
N PHE A 101 10.02 -12.73 -10.64
CA PHE A 101 9.77 -11.81 -11.74
C PHE A 101 11.06 -11.62 -12.55
N ASP A 102 11.18 -12.34 -13.67
CA ASP A 102 12.29 -12.19 -14.61
C ASP A 102 12.07 -10.91 -15.44
N HIS A 103 12.80 -9.84 -15.08
CA HIS A 103 12.85 -8.62 -15.86
C HIS A 103 13.83 -8.77 -17.05
N SER A 104 13.50 -9.61 -18.02
CA SER A 104 14.18 -9.62 -19.31
C SER A 104 13.31 -8.99 -20.41
N ARG A 105 13.87 -7.91 -20.95
CA ARG A 105 13.35 -7.06 -22.02
C ARG A 105 13.11 -7.85 -23.30
N GLY A 106 12.02 -7.56 -24.02
CA GLY A 106 11.84 -8.09 -25.37
C GLY A 106 10.63 -7.53 -26.11
N ARG A 107 10.80 -6.36 -26.73
CA ARG A 107 9.96 -5.85 -27.83
C ARG A 107 9.61 -6.97 -28.82
N SER A 108 8.32 -7.18 -29.10
CA SER A 108 7.89 -7.75 -30.38
C SER A 108 6.53 -7.20 -30.83
N LYS A 109 6.41 -6.97 -32.14
CA LYS A 109 5.34 -6.23 -32.84
C LYS A 109 4.38 -7.23 -33.52
N ARG A 110 3.08 -6.86 -33.59
CA ARG A 110 2.06 -7.24 -34.61
C ARG A 110 1.71 -8.75 -34.71
N SER A 111 0.56 -9.20 -35.20
CA SER A 111 -0.43 -8.63 -36.13
C SER A 111 -1.84 -9.18 -35.86
N VAL A 112 -2.86 -8.37 -36.18
CA VAL A 112 -4.25 -8.74 -36.51
C VAL A 112 -4.27 -9.64 -37.75
N LEU A 113 -5.18 -10.64 -37.81
CA LEU A 113 -5.89 -11.26 -38.96
C LEU A 113 -6.80 -12.36 -38.36
N GLU A 114 -8.13 -12.19 -38.25
CA GLU A 114 -9.21 -12.55 -39.21
C GLU A 114 -9.45 -14.05 -39.45
N TRP A 115 -10.70 -14.48 -39.14
CA TRP A 115 -11.56 -15.59 -39.63
C TRP A 115 -10.98 -17.04 -39.66
N GLU A 116 -11.74 -18.11 -39.40
CA GLU A 116 -13.14 -18.43 -39.72
C GLU A 116 -13.94 -19.02 -38.55
#